data_AF-A0A971TPK4-F1
#
_entry.id   AF-A0A971TPK4-F1
#
_cell.length_a   1.000
_cell.length_b   1.000
_cell.length_c   1.000
_cell.angle_alpha   90.00
_cell.angle_beta   90.00
_cell.angle_gamma   90.00
#
_symmetry.space_group_name_H-M   'P 1'
#
loop_
_entity.id
_entity.type
_entity.pdbx_description
1 polymer ?
#
loop_
_entity_poly.entity_id
_entity_poly.type
_entity_poly.pdbx_seq_one_letter_code
_entity_poly.pdbx_strand_id
1 'polypeptide(L)'
;SFTPGAPVNPSGLFVNDSATFRIDFSSNVDADDVQWSVADGKAALAFGPQSTAPQIVVGLAPGTETLTANIAHFVGSSPQFNFEVYAYADPIPIHFMFICENDGHHAGFTNDIPGLISGANQIWRQAGMSFSRASVSYVTNSIWYSNSVNKVTQQDILNAMSGTGGLEVYFVPKITFAGNVPAANWTNGMLVTSGISSRTFAHELGHCCGLPDIYDVHPKSSQVKIEGTVSKTRLPLDWNNGPGPEEYYERGLQQSLLVKRLLMYGYTSGGSDLTAGPVYGVRRNYSITNHPVGIQSLNRNPMHQ
;
A
#
# COMPACT_ATOMS: atom_id res chain seq x y z
N SER A 1 -6.38 -14.85 -18.46
CA SER A 1 -7.55 -14.34 -17.71
C SER A 1 -7.05 -13.79 -16.39
N PHE A 2 -7.45 -12.58 -16.02
CA PHE A 2 -7.13 -12.01 -14.71
C PHE A 2 -8.43 -11.53 -14.08
N THR A 3 -8.66 -11.91 -12.83
CA THR A 3 -9.66 -11.29 -11.98
C THR A 3 -8.90 -10.45 -10.96
N PRO A 4 -8.84 -9.11 -11.09
CA PRO A 4 -8.40 -8.28 -9.98
C PRO A 4 -9.48 -8.28 -8.89
N GLY A 5 -9.10 -8.61 -7.67
CA GLY A 5 -9.76 -8.13 -6.44
C GLY A 5 -8.67 -7.90 -5.40
N ALA A 6 -8.55 -6.80 -4.66
CA ALA A 6 -9.31 -5.53 -4.61
C ALA A 6 -8.32 -4.37 -4.34
N PRO A 7 -8.68 -3.13 -4.69
CA PRO A 7 -8.95 -2.18 -3.61
C PRO A 7 -10.45 -1.94 -3.48
N VAL A 8 -10.94 -1.77 -2.25
CA VAL A 8 -12.29 -1.22 -2.01
C VAL A 8 -12.12 0.25 -1.65
N ASN A 9 -12.39 1.06 -2.68
CA ASN A 9 -12.19 2.51 -2.78
C ASN A 9 -10.72 2.95 -2.74
N PRO A 10 -10.02 2.84 -3.89
CA PRO A 10 -8.64 3.26 -4.01
C PRO A 10 -8.49 4.79 -3.92
N SER A 11 -7.29 5.23 -3.60
CA SER A 11 -6.90 6.65 -3.75
C SER A 11 -6.73 7.09 -5.22
N GLY A 12 -6.71 6.17 -6.18
CA GLY A 12 -6.51 6.46 -7.60
C GLY A 12 -6.33 5.24 -8.49
N LEU A 13 -6.08 5.48 -9.78
CA LEU A 13 -5.85 4.47 -10.82
C LEU A 13 -5.11 5.07 -12.01
N PHE A 14 -4.56 4.24 -12.91
CA PHE A 14 -3.96 4.73 -14.15
C PHE A 14 -5.00 5.00 -15.24
N VAL A 15 -4.64 5.85 -16.22
CA VAL A 15 -5.35 5.94 -17.51
C VAL A 15 -5.40 4.56 -18.18
N ASN A 16 -6.55 4.23 -18.77
CA ASN A 16 -6.89 2.93 -19.39
C ASN A 16 -6.92 1.74 -18.42
N ASP A 17 -6.77 2.00 -17.13
CA ASP A 17 -6.89 1.00 -16.10
C ASP A 17 -8.25 1.13 -15.39
N SER A 18 -8.59 0.17 -14.53
CA SER A 18 -9.88 0.16 -13.84
C SER A 18 -9.79 -0.17 -12.36
N ALA A 19 -10.65 0.44 -11.56
CA ALA A 19 -10.72 0.15 -10.14
C ALA A 19 -12.16 0.01 -9.64
N THR A 20 -12.31 -0.72 -8.55
CA THR A 20 -13.60 -1.01 -7.94
C THR A 20 -13.84 -0.12 -6.74
N PHE A 21 -14.97 0.55 -6.73
CA PHE A 21 -15.48 1.32 -5.59
C PHE A 21 -16.68 0.58 -5.01
N ARG A 22 -16.75 0.52 -3.68
CA ARG A 22 -17.84 -0.15 -2.98
C ARG A 22 -18.18 0.59 -1.71
N ILE A 23 -19.47 0.81 -1.52
CA ILE A 23 -20.07 1.21 -0.26
C ILE A 23 -20.83 0.02 0.28
N ASP A 24 -20.59 -0.32 1.53
CA ASP A 24 -21.41 -1.27 2.27
C ASP A 24 -22.49 -0.46 2.99
N PHE A 25 -23.73 -0.59 2.53
CA PHE A 25 -24.87 0.13 3.12
C PHE A 25 -25.47 -0.65 4.29
N SER A 26 -26.09 0.07 5.23
CA SER A 26 -26.96 -0.55 6.24
C SER A 26 -28.18 -1.19 5.57
N SER A 27 -28.80 -2.16 6.24
CA SER A 27 -29.87 -3.02 5.70
C SER A 27 -31.15 -2.31 5.23
N ASN A 28 -31.22 -0.99 5.34
CA ASN A 28 -32.37 -0.16 4.96
C ASN A 28 -32.15 0.64 3.66
N VAL A 29 -31.04 0.43 2.95
CA VAL A 29 -30.81 0.99 1.61
C VAL A 29 -30.76 -0.18 0.63
N ASP A 30 -31.67 -0.19 -0.34
CA ASP A 30 -31.60 -1.17 -1.42
C ASP A 30 -30.44 -0.81 -2.35
N ALA A 31 -29.71 -1.82 -2.81
CA ALA A 31 -28.60 -1.62 -3.73
C ALA A 31 -29.08 -1.11 -5.11
N ASP A 32 -30.37 -1.34 -5.44
CA ASP A 32 -31.04 -0.79 -6.63
C ASP A 32 -31.37 0.71 -6.48
N ASP A 33 -31.36 1.26 -5.26
CA ASP A 33 -31.57 2.70 -5.02
C ASP A 33 -30.30 3.54 -5.30
N VAL A 34 -29.17 2.90 -5.63
CA VAL A 34 -27.86 3.56 -5.76
C VAL A 34 -27.50 3.75 -7.23
N GLN A 35 -27.30 5.01 -7.63
CA GLN A 35 -26.84 5.40 -8.96
C GLN A 35 -25.50 6.12 -8.88
N TRP A 36 -24.49 5.57 -9.55
CA TRP A 36 -23.16 6.15 -9.58
C TRP A 36 -23.03 7.22 -10.66
N SER A 37 -22.25 8.27 -10.39
CA SER A 37 -21.90 9.31 -11.36
C SER A 37 -20.47 9.82 -11.17
N VAL A 38 -19.83 10.22 -12.26
CA VAL A 38 -18.51 10.90 -12.30
C VAL A 38 -18.71 12.36 -12.67
N ALA A 39 -17.84 13.26 -12.20
CA ALA A 39 -18.06 14.70 -12.27
C ALA A 39 -17.26 15.40 -13.38
N ASP A 40 -15.99 15.02 -13.56
CA ASP A 40 -14.99 15.84 -14.27
C ASP A 40 -14.52 15.25 -15.61
N GLY A 41 -15.06 14.08 -15.99
CA GLY A 41 -14.76 13.40 -17.25
C GLY A 41 -13.35 12.82 -17.33
N LYS A 42 -12.66 12.70 -16.20
CA LYS A 42 -11.35 12.04 -16.08
C LYS A 42 -11.49 10.54 -15.98
N ALA A 43 -12.63 10.07 -15.50
CA ALA A 43 -12.99 8.67 -15.50
C ALA A 43 -14.38 8.44 -16.10
N ALA A 44 -14.70 7.18 -16.35
CA ALA A 44 -16.05 6.74 -16.71
C ALA A 44 -16.43 5.47 -15.97
N LEU A 45 -17.74 5.26 -15.81
CA LEU A 45 -18.27 3.99 -15.34
C LEU A 45 -18.09 2.92 -16.42
N ALA A 46 -17.59 1.75 -16.07
CA ALA A 46 -17.55 0.63 -16.99
C ALA A 46 -18.97 0.20 -17.39
N PHE A 47 -19.16 -0.22 -18.65
CA PHE A 47 -20.44 -0.73 -19.14
C PHE A 47 -20.90 -1.95 -18.33
N GLY A 48 -22.11 -1.89 -17.78
CA GLY A 48 -22.72 -2.95 -16.97
C GLY A 48 -23.99 -2.44 -16.29
N PRO A 49 -24.78 -3.30 -15.62
CA PRO A 49 -25.92 -2.86 -14.82
C PRO A 49 -25.46 -1.80 -13.82
N GLN A 50 -26.13 -0.64 -13.82
CA GLN A 50 -25.82 0.45 -12.88
C GLN A 50 -26.31 0.16 -11.46
N SER A 51 -26.94 -1.00 -11.23
CA SER A 51 -27.38 -1.42 -9.92
C SER A 51 -26.39 -2.37 -9.25
N THR A 52 -26.14 -2.07 -7.97
CA THR A 52 -25.60 -2.93 -6.91
C THR A 52 -24.07 -3.06 -6.71
N ALA A 53 -23.55 -2.19 -5.82
CA ALA A 53 -22.57 -2.48 -4.75
C ALA A 53 -21.25 -3.28 -5.01
N PRO A 54 -20.70 -3.33 -6.22
CA PRO A 54 -19.47 -2.58 -6.48
C PRO A 54 -19.49 -1.92 -7.87
N GLN A 55 -19.02 -0.67 -7.97
CA GLN A 55 -18.91 0.01 -9.25
C GLN A 55 -17.47 -0.02 -9.78
N ILE A 56 -17.32 -0.43 -11.04
CA ILE A 56 -16.04 -0.36 -11.75
C ILE A 56 -15.95 0.98 -12.47
N VAL A 57 -14.86 1.69 -12.22
CA VAL A 57 -14.49 2.97 -12.83
C VAL A 57 -13.23 2.77 -13.66
N VAL A 58 -13.21 3.35 -14.86
CA VAL A 58 -12.10 3.31 -15.82
C VAL A 58 -11.50 4.70 -15.98
N GLY A 59 -10.18 4.82 -15.90
CA GLY A 59 -9.47 6.08 -16.11
C GLY A 59 -9.41 6.45 -17.59
N LEU A 60 -9.81 7.67 -17.95
CA LEU A 60 -9.83 8.17 -19.33
C LEU A 60 -8.71 9.17 -19.60
N ALA A 61 -8.46 10.08 -18.67
CA ALA A 61 -7.45 11.13 -18.82
C ALA A 61 -6.87 11.52 -17.45
N PRO A 62 -5.61 11.97 -17.39
CA PRO A 62 -5.01 12.36 -16.12
C PRO A 62 -5.76 13.51 -15.43
N GLY A 63 -5.77 13.45 -14.10
CA GLY A 63 -6.34 14.47 -13.21
C GLY A 63 -7.22 13.89 -12.11
N THR A 64 -7.63 14.77 -11.21
CA THR A 64 -8.56 14.46 -10.12
C THR A 64 -9.98 14.23 -10.65
N GLU A 65 -10.68 13.29 -10.03
CA GLU A 65 -12.06 12.94 -10.33
C GLU A 65 -12.85 12.73 -9.03
N THR A 66 -14.16 12.93 -9.11
CA THR A 66 -15.09 12.62 -8.01
C THR A 66 -16.13 11.60 -8.48
N LEU A 67 -16.16 10.46 -7.81
CA LEU A 67 -17.22 9.46 -7.95
C LEU A 67 -18.28 9.71 -6.86
N THR A 68 -19.54 9.89 -7.25
CA THR A 68 -20.66 10.10 -6.34
C THR A 68 -21.62 8.92 -6.39
N ALA A 69 -22.05 8.42 -5.23
CA ALA A 69 -23.12 7.44 -5.10
C ALA A 69 -24.44 8.15 -4.75
N ASN A 70 -25.29 8.39 -5.76
CA ASN A 70 -26.59 9.03 -5.58
C ASN A 70 -27.58 7.97 -5.07
N ILE A 71 -28.13 8.16 -3.88
CA ILE A 71 -29.00 7.16 -3.23
C ILE A 71 -30.43 7.72 -3.23
N ALA A 72 -31.37 7.01 -3.84
CA ALA A 72 -32.77 7.40 -3.86
C ALA A 72 -33.32 7.53 -2.44
N HIS A 73 -34.13 8.57 -2.20
CA HIS A 73 -34.77 8.84 -0.90
C HIS A 73 -33.82 9.05 0.28
N PHE A 74 -32.51 9.16 0.05
CA PHE A 74 -31.54 9.42 1.10
C PHE A 74 -31.59 10.89 1.55
N VAL A 75 -31.73 11.09 2.86
CA VAL A 75 -31.74 12.42 3.48
C VAL A 75 -30.33 12.75 3.96
N GLY A 76 -29.57 13.42 3.11
CA GLY A 76 -28.18 13.81 3.34
C GLY A 76 -27.43 14.04 2.03
N SER A 77 -26.17 14.45 2.13
CA SER A 77 -25.25 14.53 1.00
C SER A 77 -24.87 13.13 0.53
N SER A 78 -24.92 12.89 -0.78
CA SER A 78 -24.50 11.63 -1.38
C SER A 78 -23.03 11.32 -1.05
N PRO A 79 -22.67 10.06 -0.73
CA PRO A 79 -21.27 9.68 -0.55
C PRO A 79 -20.44 9.99 -1.79
N GLN A 80 -19.25 10.56 -1.57
CA GLN A 80 -18.30 10.92 -2.62
C GLN A 80 -16.92 10.32 -2.39
N PHE A 81 -16.25 9.96 -3.48
CA PHE A 81 -14.87 9.50 -3.50
C PHE A 81 -14.06 10.42 -4.39
N ASN A 82 -13.07 11.08 -3.80
CA ASN A 82 -12.08 11.81 -4.57
C ASN A 82 -10.90 10.88 -4.84
N PHE A 83 -10.49 10.79 -6.09
CA PHE A 83 -9.37 9.95 -6.49
C PHE A 83 -8.63 10.59 -7.67
N GLU A 84 -7.38 10.18 -7.86
CA GLU A 84 -6.55 10.67 -8.96
C GLU A 84 -6.48 9.64 -10.09
N VAL A 85 -6.70 10.10 -11.33
CA VAL A 85 -6.35 9.33 -12.53
C VAL A 85 -4.93 9.71 -12.93
N TYR A 86 -4.01 8.77 -12.81
CA TYR A 86 -2.59 8.98 -13.07
C TYR A 86 -2.26 8.73 -14.54
N ALA A 87 -1.44 9.61 -15.11
CA ALA A 87 -0.76 9.32 -16.36
C ALA A 87 0.15 8.10 -16.23
N TYR A 88 0.51 7.50 -17.36
CA TYR A 88 1.56 6.50 -17.38
C TYR A 88 2.86 7.10 -16.81
N ALA A 89 3.50 6.34 -15.93
CA ALA A 89 4.83 6.63 -15.40
C ALA A 89 5.71 5.41 -15.60
N ASP A 90 6.98 5.65 -15.96
CA ASP A 90 7.95 4.58 -16.11
C ASP A 90 8.07 3.81 -14.78
N PRO A 91 8.08 2.46 -14.81
CA PRO A 91 8.20 1.68 -13.59
C PRO A 91 9.54 1.92 -12.90
N ILE A 92 9.51 2.04 -11.57
CA ILE A 92 10.72 2.16 -10.76
C ILE A 92 11.54 0.88 -10.88
N PRO A 93 12.84 0.97 -11.24
CA PRO A 93 13.68 -0.21 -11.42
C PRO A 93 14.01 -0.85 -10.06
N ILE A 94 13.85 -2.17 -9.98
CA ILE A 94 14.26 -2.99 -8.83
C ILE A 94 15.40 -3.94 -9.25
N HIS A 95 16.50 -3.87 -8.53
CA HIS A 95 17.69 -4.70 -8.68
C HIS A 95 17.71 -5.75 -7.57
N PHE A 96 17.64 -7.02 -7.94
CA PHE A 96 17.63 -8.13 -6.98
C PHE A 96 19.01 -8.79 -6.90
N MET A 97 19.47 -9.06 -5.69
CA MET A 97 20.66 -9.86 -5.43
C MET A 97 20.34 -11.02 -4.49
N PHE A 98 20.72 -12.24 -4.88
CA PHE A 98 20.61 -13.42 -4.02
C PHE A 98 21.96 -13.74 -3.41
N ILE A 99 22.01 -13.81 -2.08
CA ILE A 99 23.20 -14.30 -1.38
C ILE A 99 23.20 -15.83 -1.43
N CYS A 100 24.31 -16.39 -1.87
CA CYS A 100 24.50 -17.82 -2.11
C CYS A 100 25.58 -18.41 -1.21
N GLU A 101 25.38 -19.67 -0.84
CA GLU A 101 26.38 -20.54 -0.25
C GLU A 101 27.26 -21.19 -1.35
N ASN A 102 28.41 -21.74 -0.95
CA ASN A 102 29.39 -22.33 -1.87
C ASN A 102 28.90 -23.58 -2.62
N ASP A 103 27.86 -24.25 -2.12
CA ASP A 103 27.25 -25.43 -2.73
C ASP A 103 26.12 -25.10 -3.72
N GLY A 104 25.88 -23.80 -3.97
CA GLY A 104 24.86 -23.32 -4.88
C GLY A 104 23.49 -23.08 -4.23
N HIS A 105 23.34 -23.31 -2.91
CA HIS A 105 22.14 -22.88 -2.21
C HIS A 105 22.03 -21.36 -2.20
N HIS A 106 20.82 -20.86 -2.47
CA HIS A 106 20.52 -19.43 -2.55
C HIS A 106 19.42 -19.07 -1.57
N ALA A 107 19.53 -17.87 -0.97
CA ALA A 107 18.68 -17.40 0.11
C ALA A 107 17.20 -17.13 -0.24
N GLY A 108 16.79 -17.35 -1.48
CA GLY A 108 15.43 -17.20 -2.00
C GLY A 108 15.36 -17.67 -3.46
N PHE A 109 14.21 -17.60 -4.11
CA PHE A 109 14.05 -18.12 -5.48
C PHE A 109 13.74 -17.01 -6.47
N THR A 110 14.47 -16.98 -7.59
CA THR A 110 14.22 -16.01 -8.67
C THR A 110 12.84 -16.15 -9.29
N ASN A 111 12.25 -17.35 -9.22
CA ASN A 111 10.89 -17.62 -9.67
C ASN A 111 9.82 -16.90 -8.82
N ASP A 112 10.16 -16.41 -7.62
CA ASP A 112 9.22 -15.66 -6.78
C ASP A 112 9.09 -14.20 -7.24
N ILE A 113 10.11 -13.65 -7.90
CA ILE A 113 10.18 -12.22 -8.28
C ILE A 113 8.96 -11.76 -9.09
N PRO A 114 8.50 -12.47 -10.14
CA PRO A 114 7.33 -12.03 -10.91
C PRO A 114 6.07 -11.90 -10.03
N GLY A 115 5.85 -12.82 -9.08
CA GLY A 115 4.72 -12.77 -8.16
C GLY A 115 4.82 -11.65 -7.12
N LEU A 116 6.03 -11.36 -6.63
CA LEU A 116 6.28 -10.24 -5.72
C LEU A 116 6.00 -8.89 -6.41
N ILE A 117 6.57 -8.68 -7.59
CA ILE A 117 6.38 -7.44 -8.37
C ILE A 117 4.92 -7.29 -8.77
N SER A 118 4.29 -8.35 -9.31
CA SER A 118 2.89 -8.29 -9.72
C SER A 118 1.97 -7.97 -8.53
N GLY A 119 2.17 -8.63 -7.39
CA GLY A 119 1.35 -8.37 -6.20
C GLY A 119 1.58 -6.98 -5.60
N ALA A 120 2.82 -6.47 -5.62
CA ALA A 120 3.09 -5.10 -5.19
C ALA A 120 2.44 -4.08 -6.15
N ASN A 121 2.54 -4.28 -7.46
CA ASN A 121 1.93 -3.39 -8.46
C ASN A 121 0.39 -3.39 -8.39
N GLN A 122 -0.24 -4.48 -7.96
CA GLN A 122 -1.69 -4.50 -7.71
C GLN A 122 -2.10 -3.50 -6.60
N ILE A 123 -1.22 -3.25 -5.63
CA ILE A 123 -1.45 -2.30 -4.55
C ILE A 123 -1.05 -0.88 -4.99
N TRP A 124 0.16 -0.74 -5.52
CA TRP A 124 0.78 0.56 -5.82
C TRP A 124 0.18 1.31 -7.01
N ARG A 125 -0.57 0.63 -7.88
CA ARG A 125 -1.40 1.29 -8.90
C ARG A 125 -2.42 2.27 -8.31
N GLN A 126 -2.84 2.08 -7.06
CA GLN A 126 -3.69 3.06 -6.33
C GLN A 126 -3.03 4.43 -6.18
N ALA A 127 -1.69 4.45 -6.18
CA ALA A 127 -0.89 5.66 -6.07
C ALA A 127 -0.28 6.08 -7.41
N GLY A 128 -0.65 5.45 -8.54
CA GLY A 128 -0.03 5.76 -9.83
C GLY A 128 1.45 5.40 -9.89
N MET A 129 1.86 4.36 -9.16
CA MET A 129 3.22 3.87 -9.15
C MET A 129 3.25 2.42 -9.62
N SER A 130 4.35 2.06 -10.27
CA SER A 130 4.63 0.68 -10.64
C SER A 130 6.13 0.41 -10.53
N PHE A 131 6.47 -0.86 -10.41
CA PHE A 131 7.83 -1.35 -10.25
C PHE A 131 8.13 -2.40 -11.31
N SER A 132 9.38 -2.46 -11.75
CA SER A 132 9.83 -3.48 -12.69
C SER A 132 11.16 -4.09 -12.27
N ARG A 133 11.40 -5.33 -12.70
CA ARG A 133 12.68 -6.00 -12.47
C ARG A 133 13.71 -5.46 -13.46
N ALA A 134 14.71 -4.74 -12.97
CA ALA A 134 15.82 -4.24 -13.76
C ALA A 134 16.94 -5.29 -13.90
N SER A 135 17.32 -5.93 -12.80
CA SER A 135 18.35 -6.98 -12.81
C SER A 135 18.11 -8.05 -11.76
N VAL A 136 18.75 -9.20 -11.97
CA VAL A 136 18.93 -10.27 -10.99
C VAL A 136 20.40 -10.67 -10.99
N SER A 137 21.03 -10.65 -9.82
CA SER A 137 22.41 -11.09 -9.61
C SER A 137 22.49 -12.12 -8.49
N TYR A 138 23.56 -12.89 -8.50
CA TYR A 138 23.88 -13.88 -7.46
C TYR A 138 25.29 -13.59 -6.94
N VAL A 139 25.48 -13.68 -5.63
CA VAL A 139 26.80 -13.54 -5.01
C VAL A 139 27.04 -14.72 -4.10
N THR A 140 28.01 -15.55 -4.48
CA THR A 140 28.51 -16.63 -3.62
C THR A 140 29.40 -16.03 -2.53
N ASN A 141 28.88 -15.99 -1.31
CA ASN A 141 29.60 -15.54 -0.14
C ASN A 141 29.05 -16.27 1.10
N SER A 142 29.65 -17.41 1.44
CA SER A 142 29.25 -18.22 2.61
C SER A 142 29.30 -17.45 3.93
N ILE A 143 30.21 -16.47 4.07
CA ILE A 143 30.26 -15.65 5.29
C ILE A 143 28.98 -14.83 5.39
N TRP A 144 28.57 -14.15 4.32
CA TRP A 144 27.31 -13.39 4.30
C TRP A 144 26.09 -14.28 4.48
N TYR A 145 26.08 -15.44 3.82
CA TYR A 145 25.00 -16.40 3.91
C TYR A 145 24.77 -16.85 5.36
N SER A 146 25.80 -17.42 6.00
CA SER A 146 25.71 -17.96 7.37
C SER A 146 25.58 -16.87 8.44
N ASN A 147 26.08 -15.65 8.20
CA ASN A 147 26.12 -14.57 9.19
C ASN A 147 25.11 -13.43 8.91
N SER A 148 24.15 -13.63 8.01
CA SER A 148 23.11 -12.63 7.68
C SER A 148 22.28 -12.15 8.87
N VAL A 149 22.37 -12.83 10.02
CA VAL A 149 21.82 -12.42 11.32
C VAL A 149 22.54 -11.24 11.99
N ASN A 150 23.80 -11.01 11.65
CA ASN A 150 24.68 -10.04 12.29
C ASN A 150 24.58 -8.67 11.60
N LYS A 151 24.44 -7.60 12.39
CA LYS A 151 24.28 -6.22 11.88
C LYS A 151 25.41 -5.80 10.94
N VAL A 152 26.66 -6.14 11.26
CA VAL A 152 27.83 -5.78 10.44
C VAL A 152 27.74 -6.46 9.07
N THR A 153 27.48 -7.77 9.05
CA THR A 153 27.28 -8.53 7.80
C THR A 153 26.11 -7.98 6.98
N GLN A 154 25.00 -7.62 7.62
CA GLN A 154 23.87 -6.98 6.94
C GLN A 154 24.26 -5.65 6.29
N GLN A 155 25.04 -4.82 6.99
CA GLN A 155 25.53 -3.56 6.44
C GLN A 155 26.46 -3.78 5.24
N ASP A 156 27.32 -4.80 5.28
CA ASP A 156 28.20 -5.15 4.16
C ASP A 156 27.39 -5.60 2.94
N ILE A 157 26.34 -6.41 3.15
CA ILE A 157 25.42 -6.84 2.08
C ILE A 157 24.72 -5.63 1.46
N LEU A 158 24.19 -4.72 2.28
CA LEU A 158 23.50 -3.51 1.83
C LEU A 158 24.40 -2.52 1.08
N ASN A 159 25.71 -2.69 1.14
CA ASN A 159 26.69 -1.89 0.39
C ASN A 159 27.23 -2.63 -0.85
N ALA A 160 26.70 -3.83 -1.16
CA ALA A 160 27.25 -4.67 -2.21
C ALA A 160 26.85 -4.20 -3.62
N MET A 161 25.63 -3.69 -3.77
CA MET A 161 25.24 -2.83 -4.88
C MET A 161 25.26 -1.37 -4.39
N SER A 162 25.52 -0.44 -5.30
CA SER A 162 25.43 1.00 -5.04
C SER A 162 25.25 1.73 -6.36
N GLY A 163 24.59 2.89 -6.32
CA GLY A 163 24.41 3.74 -7.51
C GLY A 163 23.67 3.06 -8.67
N THR A 164 22.80 2.08 -8.40
CA THR A 164 22.06 1.36 -9.45
C THR A 164 21.03 2.21 -10.20
N GLY A 165 20.66 3.37 -9.64
CA GLY A 165 19.59 4.21 -10.19
C GLY A 165 18.19 3.73 -9.82
N GLY A 166 18.07 2.79 -8.87
CA GLY A 166 16.80 2.17 -8.49
C GLY A 166 16.76 1.65 -7.06
N LEU A 167 15.85 0.71 -6.81
CA LEU A 167 15.71 0.05 -5.53
C LEU A 167 16.50 -1.26 -5.51
N GLU A 168 17.33 -1.39 -4.49
CA GLU A 168 18.19 -2.55 -4.26
C GLU A 168 17.58 -3.51 -3.23
N VAL A 169 17.41 -4.78 -3.63
CA VAL A 169 16.76 -5.82 -2.83
C VAL A 169 17.68 -7.03 -2.70
N TYR A 170 18.05 -7.37 -1.46
CA TYR A 170 18.99 -8.43 -1.16
C TYR A 170 18.26 -9.58 -0.46
N PHE A 171 18.19 -10.74 -1.11
CA PHE A 171 17.68 -11.97 -0.50
C PHE A 171 18.75 -12.58 0.41
N VAL A 172 18.41 -12.70 1.70
CA VAL A 172 19.28 -13.24 2.75
C VAL A 172 18.59 -14.35 3.53
N PRO A 173 19.34 -15.34 4.08
CA PRO A 173 18.71 -16.47 4.78
C PRO A 173 17.92 -16.07 6.02
N LYS A 174 18.36 -15.04 6.76
CA LYS A 174 17.71 -14.63 8.00
C LYS A 174 17.97 -13.17 8.35
N ILE A 175 16.98 -12.50 8.96
CA ILE A 175 17.09 -11.13 9.47
C ILE A 175 16.68 -11.10 10.94
N THR A 176 17.62 -11.24 11.88
CA THR A 176 17.31 -11.30 13.32
C THR A 176 17.51 -10.00 14.06
N PHE A 177 18.36 -9.09 13.58
CA PHE A 177 18.65 -7.82 14.27
C PHE A 177 17.40 -6.96 14.51
N ALA A 178 16.36 -7.13 13.69
CA ALA A 178 15.07 -6.48 13.82
C ALA A 178 13.96 -7.36 14.45
N GLY A 179 14.31 -8.47 15.11
CA GLY A 179 13.34 -9.33 15.80
C GLY A 179 12.81 -10.51 14.98
N ASN A 180 13.62 -11.06 14.08
CA ASN A 180 13.25 -12.13 13.15
C ASN A 180 12.11 -11.71 12.20
N VAL A 181 12.43 -10.80 11.30
CA VAL A 181 11.49 -10.16 10.37
C VAL A 181 11.68 -10.68 8.94
N PRO A 182 10.62 -10.67 8.12
CA PRO A 182 10.70 -11.10 6.72
C PRO A 182 11.41 -10.09 5.80
N ALA A 183 11.50 -8.83 6.23
CA ALA A 183 12.22 -7.79 5.52
C ALA A 183 12.64 -6.66 6.47
N ALA A 184 13.60 -5.87 6.03
CA ALA A 184 13.98 -4.63 6.68
C ALA A 184 14.62 -3.67 5.67
N ASN A 185 14.34 -2.38 5.83
CA ASN A 185 14.71 -1.33 4.90
C ASN A 185 15.78 -0.40 5.50
N TRP A 186 16.72 0.03 4.66
CA TRP A 186 17.80 0.98 4.96
C TRP A 186 18.06 1.91 3.77
N THR A 187 18.85 2.96 4.01
CA THR A 187 19.22 3.96 2.98
C THR A 187 19.84 3.35 1.72
N ASN A 188 20.63 2.29 1.86
CA ASN A 188 21.41 1.71 0.77
C ASN A 188 20.75 0.43 0.22
N GLY A 189 19.60 0.01 0.74
CA GLY A 189 19.04 -1.28 0.36
C GLY A 189 17.94 -1.80 1.25
N MET A 190 17.25 -2.82 0.77
CA MET A 190 16.32 -3.62 1.56
C MET A 190 16.81 -5.06 1.63
N LEU A 191 16.80 -5.63 2.84
CA LEU A 191 16.98 -7.07 3.04
C LEU A 191 15.63 -7.77 3.03
N VAL A 192 15.56 -8.94 2.42
CA VAL A 192 14.36 -9.77 2.31
C VAL A 192 14.71 -11.23 2.57
N THR A 193 13.86 -11.97 3.27
CA THR A 193 13.98 -13.43 3.39
C THR A 193 13.13 -14.16 2.35
N SER A 194 13.49 -15.40 2.02
CA SER A 194 12.63 -16.28 1.21
C SER A 194 11.21 -16.38 1.77
N GLY A 195 10.22 -16.50 0.89
CA GLY A 195 8.81 -16.67 1.26
C GLY A 195 8.09 -15.41 1.75
N ILE A 196 8.69 -14.21 1.57
CA ILE A 196 7.99 -12.95 1.81
C ILE A 196 6.70 -12.87 0.98
N SER A 197 5.63 -12.31 1.55
CA SER A 197 4.39 -12.07 0.80
C SER A 197 4.51 -10.79 -0.04
N SER A 198 3.78 -10.71 -1.15
CA SER A 198 3.76 -9.51 -1.99
C SER A 198 3.25 -8.28 -1.24
N ARG A 199 2.37 -8.43 -0.23
CA ARG A 199 1.93 -7.33 0.64
C ARG A 199 3.06 -6.82 1.52
N THR A 200 3.80 -7.72 2.17
CA THR A 200 4.95 -7.31 2.98
C THR A 200 5.99 -6.65 2.11
N PHE A 201 6.27 -7.20 0.92
CA PHE A 201 7.16 -6.55 -0.04
C PHE A 201 6.68 -5.14 -0.43
N ALA A 202 5.38 -4.97 -0.72
CA ALA A 202 4.79 -3.67 -1.02
C ALA A 202 4.87 -2.67 0.15
N HIS A 203 4.76 -3.15 1.40
CA HIS A 203 4.92 -2.34 2.60
C HIS A 203 6.34 -1.78 2.71
N GLU A 204 7.35 -2.61 2.46
CA GLU A 204 8.75 -2.16 2.49
C GLU A 204 9.09 -1.21 1.34
N LEU A 205 8.48 -1.39 0.16
CA LEU A 205 8.55 -0.38 -0.91
C LEU A 205 7.95 0.96 -0.44
N GLY A 206 6.96 0.92 0.45
CA GLY A 206 6.42 2.12 1.11
C GLY A 206 7.46 2.86 1.93
N HIS A 207 8.31 2.13 2.66
CA HIS A 207 9.46 2.74 3.34
C HIS A 207 10.45 3.37 2.37
N CYS A 208 10.76 2.73 1.22
CA CYS A 208 11.57 3.36 0.17
C CYS A 208 10.92 4.66 -0.35
N CYS A 209 9.60 4.70 -0.42
CA CYS A 209 8.83 5.89 -0.82
C CYS A 209 8.70 6.95 0.30
N GLY A 210 9.35 6.76 1.45
CA GLY A 210 9.31 7.69 2.58
C GLY A 210 8.09 7.54 3.49
N LEU A 211 7.27 6.51 3.30
CA LEU A 211 6.13 6.24 4.17
C LEU A 211 6.57 5.54 5.46
N PRO A 212 6.17 6.03 6.63
CA PRO A 212 6.47 5.40 7.92
C PRO A 212 5.43 4.37 8.32
N ASP A 213 5.83 3.47 9.23
CA ASP A 213 4.90 2.60 9.95
C ASP A 213 3.82 3.38 10.70
N ILE A 214 2.63 2.80 10.77
CA ILE A 214 1.53 3.22 11.65
C ILE A 214 0.94 2.01 12.39
N TYR A 215 0.46 2.25 13.61
CA TYR A 215 -0.10 1.22 14.49
C TYR A 215 -1.38 1.68 15.17
N ASP A 216 -2.24 0.74 15.55
CA ASP A 216 -3.36 0.97 16.46
C ASP A 216 -2.91 0.93 17.93
N VAL A 217 -1.93 0.08 18.24
CA VAL A 217 -1.29 -0.06 19.55
C VAL A 217 0.23 -0.07 19.37
N HIS A 218 0.95 0.60 20.25
CA HIS A 218 2.41 0.64 20.20
C HIS A 218 3.00 -0.77 20.39
N PRO A 219 3.96 -1.20 19.55
CA PRO A 219 4.46 -2.58 19.55
C PRO A 219 5.20 -2.99 20.83
N LYS A 220 5.62 -2.01 21.66
CA LYS A 220 6.30 -2.24 22.95
C LYS A 220 5.54 -1.70 24.17
N SER A 221 4.36 -1.12 24.00
CA SER A 221 3.59 -0.56 25.12
C SER A 221 2.09 -0.58 24.81
N SER A 222 1.36 -1.52 25.42
CA SER A 222 -0.09 -1.63 25.24
C SER A 222 -0.89 -0.43 25.78
N GLN A 223 -0.26 0.41 26.60
CA GLN A 223 -0.86 1.65 27.12
C GLN A 223 -0.91 2.77 26.08
N VAL A 224 -0.03 2.72 25.06
CA VAL A 224 0.01 3.71 23.98
C VAL A 224 -0.78 3.17 22.82
N LYS A 225 -2.06 3.54 22.75
CA LYS A 225 -3.03 3.04 21.77
C LYS A 225 -3.97 4.16 21.34
N ILE A 226 -4.52 4.03 20.13
CA ILE A 226 -5.64 4.86 19.70
C ILE A 226 -6.96 4.25 20.15
N GLU A 227 -7.91 5.13 20.48
CA GLU A 227 -9.27 4.76 20.88
C GLU A 227 -10.28 5.64 20.14
N GLY A 228 -11.54 5.20 20.06
CA GLY A 228 -12.63 5.94 19.45
C GLY A 228 -12.78 5.72 17.95
N THR A 229 -13.82 6.29 17.39
CA THR A 229 -14.26 6.07 16.01
C THR A 229 -13.41 6.84 15.00
N VAL A 230 -13.54 6.46 13.74
CA VAL A 230 -13.10 7.28 12.61
C VAL A 230 -13.85 8.62 12.63
N SER A 231 -13.19 9.69 12.20
CA SER A 231 -13.76 11.04 12.11
C SER A 231 -13.00 11.90 11.10
N LYS A 232 -13.59 13.03 10.71
CA LYS A 232 -12.92 14.04 9.85
C LYS A 232 -11.55 14.48 10.38
N THR A 233 -11.40 14.62 11.69
CA THR A 233 -10.13 15.04 12.29
C THR A 233 -9.04 13.96 12.24
N ARG A 234 -9.44 12.69 12.08
CA ARG A 234 -8.56 11.51 12.08
C ARG A 234 -8.21 10.99 10.70
N LEU A 235 -8.99 11.36 9.68
CA LEU A 235 -8.79 11.06 8.25
C LEU A 235 -9.16 12.27 7.39
N PRO A 236 -8.47 13.41 7.52
CA PRO A 236 -8.91 14.68 6.93
C PRO A 236 -9.08 14.66 5.42
N LEU A 237 -8.36 13.81 4.68
CA LEU A 237 -8.44 13.75 3.21
C LEU A 237 -9.27 12.58 2.67
N ASP A 238 -9.50 11.55 3.48
CA ASP A 238 -10.33 10.38 3.11
C ASP A 238 -11.70 10.41 3.80
N TRP A 239 -11.95 11.45 4.61
CA TRP A 239 -13.29 11.77 5.10
C TRP A 239 -14.04 12.49 3.99
N ASN A 240 -15.07 11.84 3.47
CA ASN A 240 -15.90 12.23 2.33
C ASN A 240 -16.79 13.47 2.55
N ASN A 241 -16.23 14.53 3.13
CA ASN A 241 -16.81 15.87 3.25
C ASN A 241 -18.17 16.03 3.95
N GLY A 242 -18.73 15.01 4.57
CA GLY A 242 -20.06 15.10 5.17
C GLY A 242 -20.11 15.10 6.70
N PRO A 243 -20.92 15.96 7.35
CA PRO A 243 -21.45 15.73 8.70
C PRO A 243 -22.73 14.89 8.64
N GLY A 244 -22.79 13.76 9.35
CA GLY A 244 -24.01 12.94 9.42
C GLY A 244 -23.82 11.57 8.75
N PRO A 245 -24.86 10.88 8.22
CA PRO A 245 -24.76 9.51 7.67
C PRO A 245 -23.95 9.42 6.36
N GLU A 246 -23.14 10.45 6.10
CA GLU A 246 -22.43 10.76 4.88
C GLU A 246 -20.98 10.23 4.99
N GLU A 247 -20.77 9.06 5.59
CA GLU A 247 -19.45 8.54 5.99
C GLU A 247 -18.98 7.44 5.01
N TYR A 248 -17.75 7.53 4.49
CA TYR A 248 -17.13 6.49 3.66
C TYR A 248 -17.02 5.16 4.43
N TYR A 249 -16.72 5.28 5.72
CA TYR A 249 -16.56 4.16 6.63
C TYR A 249 -17.85 3.94 7.40
N GLU A 250 -18.13 2.68 7.73
CA GLU A 250 -19.27 2.32 8.58
C GLU A 250 -19.33 3.22 9.81
N ARG A 251 -20.53 3.71 10.12
CA ARG A 251 -20.74 4.53 11.31
C ARG A 251 -20.29 3.78 12.55
N GLY A 252 -19.44 4.42 13.33
CA GLY A 252 -18.90 3.81 14.56
C GLY A 252 -17.72 2.86 14.33
N LEU A 253 -17.24 2.72 13.08
CA LEU A 253 -15.99 2.01 12.80
C LEU A 253 -14.89 2.56 13.71
N GLN A 254 -14.22 1.66 14.43
CA GLN A 254 -13.13 2.03 15.31
C GLN A 254 -11.90 2.42 14.49
N GLN A 255 -11.22 3.50 14.87
CA GLN A 255 -10.00 3.95 14.20
C GLN A 255 -8.92 2.84 14.20
N SER A 256 -8.87 2.02 15.25
CA SER A 256 -7.98 0.86 15.36
C SER A 256 -8.21 -0.20 14.28
N LEU A 257 -9.47 -0.44 13.89
CA LEU A 257 -9.81 -1.36 12.81
C LEU A 257 -9.43 -0.79 11.45
N LEU A 258 -9.61 0.51 11.26
CA LEU A 258 -9.19 1.19 10.04
C LEU A 258 -7.67 1.14 9.85
N VAL A 259 -6.90 1.45 10.89
CA VAL A 259 -5.43 1.42 10.81
C VAL A 259 -4.91 0.05 10.41
N LYS A 260 -5.57 -1.05 10.80
CA LYS A 260 -5.21 -2.43 10.38
C LYS A 260 -5.39 -2.68 8.89
N ARG A 261 -6.25 -1.92 8.20
CA ARG A 261 -6.48 -2.07 6.76
C ARG A 261 -5.37 -1.45 5.91
N LEU A 262 -4.57 -0.55 6.49
CA LEU A 262 -3.57 0.21 5.75
C LEU A 262 -2.39 -0.66 5.31
N LEU A 263 -1.83 -0.35 4.14
CA LEU A 263 -0.56 -0.92 3.67
C LEU A 263 0.57 -0.64 4.67
N MET A 264 0.61 0.57 5.24
CA MET A 264 1.66 0.96 6.20
C MET A 264 1.40 0.50 7.64
N TYR A 265 0.39 -0.33 7.89
CA TYR A 265 0.26 -0.99 9.19
C TYR A 265 1.50 -1.83 9.46
N GLY A 266 2.22 -1.50 10.52
CA GLY A 266 3.58 -2.01 10.79
C GLY A 266 3.64 -3.45 11.30
N TYR A 267 2.57 -4.23 11.13
CA TYR A 267 2.54 -5.68 11.33
C TYR A 267 2.27 -6.38 10.00
N THR A 268 2.76 -7.62 9.87
CA THR A 268 2.60 -8.44 8.65
C THR A 268 1.14 -8.83 8.35
N SER A 269 0.23 -8.68 9.32
CA SER A 269 -1.20 -8.98 9.19
C SER A 269 -2.04 -7.80 8.68
N GLY A 270 -1.44 -6.73 8.20
CA GLY A 270 -2.17 -5.55 7.73
C GLY A 270 -2.78 -5.72 6.35
N GLY A 271 -3.68 -4.81 6.00
CA GLY A 271 -4.32 -4.75 4.68
C GLY A 271 -3.44 -4.07 3.62
N SER A 272 -4.08 -3.60 2.55
CA SER A 272 -3.45 -3.03 1.35
C SER A 272 -3.98 -1.65 0.98
N ASP A 273 -4.75 -1.02 1.89
CA ASP A 273 -5.35 0.28 1.62
C ASP A 273 -4.28 1.38 1.64
N LEU A 274 -4.31 2.25 0.65
CA LEU A 274 -3.52 3.48 0.59
C LEU A 274 -4.48 4.67 0.71
N THR A 275 -4.25 5.53 1.70
CA THR A 275 -5.04 6.72 1.98
C THR A 275 -4.56 7.92 1.15
N ALA A 276 -5.43 8.89 0.89
CA ALA A 276 -5.04 10.14 0.22
C ALA A 276 -4.03 10.92 1.07
N GLY A 277 -4.23 10.91 2.39
CA GLY A 277 -3.54 11.80 3.32
C GLY A 277 -3.11 11.18 4.63
N PRO A 278 -2.79 12.05 5.61
CA PRO A 278 -2.40 11.63 6.93
C PRO A 278 -3.51 10.87 7.66
N VAL A 279 -3.11 9.88 8.48
CA VAL A 279 -4.03 9.06 9.28
C VAL A 279 -3.67 9.16 10.75
N TYR A 280 -4.68 9.32 11.61
CA TYR A 280 -4.49 9.29 13.06
C TYR A 280 -4.15 7.89 13.54
N GLY A 281 -2.99 7.74 14.16
CA GLY A 281 -2.51 6.46 14.67
C GLY A 281 -1.34 6.63 15.63
N VAL A 282 -0.69 5.50 15.94
CA VAL A 282 0.50 5.43 16.79
C VAL A 282 1.74 5.20 15.91
N ARG A 283 2.89 5.74 16.32
CA ARG A 283 4.22 5.41 15.77
C ARG A 283 5.15 4.80 16.82
N ARG A 284 6.24 4.18 16.36
CA ARG A 284 7.31 3.60 17.21
C ARG A 284 8.00 4.59 18.16
N ASN A 285 7.89 5.89 17.90
CA ASN A 285 8.41 6.95 18.76
C ASN A 285 7.38 7.41 19.82
N TYR A 286 6.35 6.61 20.09
CA TYR A 286 5.29 6.87 21.06
C TYR A 286 4.36 8.05 20.71
N SER A 287 4.48 8.66 19.54
CA SER A 287 3.57 9.74 19.13
C SER A 287 2.20 9.16 18.74
N ILE A 288 1.14 9.85 19.17
CA ILE A 288 -0.23 9.58 18.75
C ILE A 288 -0.78 10.84 18.07
N THR A 289 -0.83 10.85 16.73
CA THR A 289 -1.30 11.99 15.94
C THR A 289 -1.57 11.56 14.49
N ASN A 290 -1.90 12.52 13.62
CA ASN A 290 -1.99 12.31 12.18
C ASN A 290 -0.60 12.11 11.58
N HIS A 291 -0.38 10.96 10.97
CA HIS A 291 0.90 10.56 10.40
C HIS A 291 0.83 10.52 8.87
N PRO A 292 1.84 11.07 8.15
CA PRO A 292 1.92 11.03 6.69
C PRO A 292 2.17 9.62 6.15
N VAL A 293 1.12 8.79 6.11
CA VAL A 293 1.14 7.42 5.56
C VAL A 293 0.36 7.29 4.25
N GLY A 294 -0.22 8.40 3.78
CA GLY A 294 -0.98 8.46 2.53
C GLY A 294 -0.19 9.00 1.33
N ILE A 295 -0.83 8.94 0.17
CA ILE A 295 -0.21 9.19 -1.14
C ILE A 295 0.33 10.61 -1.33
N GLN A 296 -0.22 11.61 -0.62
CA GLN A 296 0.26 13.01 -0.68
C GLN A 296 1.73 13.15 -0.24
N SER A 297 2.23 12.23 0.60
CA SER A 297 3.58 12.29 1.17
C SER A 297 4.59 11.38 0.47
N LEU A 298 4.22 10.77 -0.66
CA LEU A 298 5.06 9.81 -1.36
C LEU A 298 6.26 10.47 -2.07
N ASN A 299 7.45 9.94 -1.84
CA ASN A 299 8.52 10.02 -2.81
C ASN A 299 8.20 9.08 -3.98
N ARG A 300 7.89 9.65 -5.15
CA ARG A 300 7.50 8.89 -6.36
C ARG A 300 8.69 8.40 -7.18
N ASN A 301 9.91 8.82 -6.85
CA ASN A 301 11.15 8.38 -7.48
C ASN A 301 12.12 7.87 -6.41
N PRO A 302 11.75 6.83 -5.64
CA PRO A 302 12.62 6.29 -4.61
C PRO A 302 13.81 5.57 -5.24
N MET A 303 14.98 5.77 -4.65
CA MET A 303 16.21 5.08 -5.02
C MET A 303 17.06 4.87 -3.77
N HIS A 304 17.79 3.75 -3.73
CA HIS A 304 18.84 3.54 -2.75
C HIS A 304 20.14 4.19 -3.24
N GLN A 305 20.99 4.62 -2.30
CA GLN A 305 22.25 5.31 -2.58
C GLN A 305 23.43 4.35 -2.56
#